data_AF-A0A9E1YTP9-F1
#
_entry.id   AF-A0A9E1YTP9-F1
#
_cell.length_a   1.000
_cell.length_b   1.000
_cell.length_c   1.000
_cell.angle_alpha   90.00
_cell.angle_beta   90.00
_cell.angle_gamma   90.00
#
_symmetry.space_group_name_H-M   'P 1'
#
loop_
_entity.id
_entity.type
_entity.pdbx_description
1 polymer ?
#
loop_
_entity_poly.entity_id
_entity_poly.type
_entity_poly.pdbx_seq_one_letter_code
_entity_poly.pdbx_strand_id
1 'polypeptide(L)'
;MKKVLGYTNAWSVAPGDELEVKVSTYGPSTYRADLVRVICGDDDPDHGIYREEMIDAPFAGEYAGRTQEMAAGSYVAVPASDRLGTLASFTVQVWVLPTTPARGEQGLVAHWDEESERGFALFVDGNGAAALRVGDGT
;
A
#
# COMPACT_ATOMS: atom_id res chain seq x y z
N MET A 1 -11.57 2.75 16.53
CA MET A 1 -10.64 2.95 15.40
C MET A 1 -9.28 2.39 15.77
N LYS A 2 -8.65 1.55 14.93
CA LYS A 2 -7.29 1.04 15.20
C LYS A 2 -6.30 2.21 15.12
N LYS A 3 -5.49 2.40 16.16
CA LYS A 3 -4.54 3.52 16.26
C LYS A 3 -3.12 3.16 15.80
N VAL A 4 -2.82 1.86 15.77
CA VAL A 4 -1.52 1.30 15.36
C VAL A 4 -1.79 0.07 14.50
N LEU A 5 -1.04 -0.07 13.41
CA LEU A 5 -0.99 -1.25 12.56
C LEU A 5 0.47 -1.67 12.40
N GLY A 6 0.72 -2.97 12.27
CA GLY A 6 2.04 -3.45 11.91
C GLY A 6 2.04 -4.83 11.29
N TYR A 7 3.13 -5.14 10.60
CA TYR A 7 3.39 -6.42 9.97
C TYR A 7 4.90 -6.67 9.91
N THR A 8 5.29 -7.91 9.63
CA THR A 8 6.68 -8.31 9.45
C THR A 8 6.99 -8.58 7.98
N ASN A 9 8.24 -8.37 7.57
CA ASN A 9 8.69 -8.73 6.21
C ASN A 9 8.74 -10.25 5.97
N ALA A 10 8.88 -11.04 7.04
CA ALA A 10 8.93 -12.50 6.99
C ALA A 10 8.02 -13.13 8.05
N TRP A 11 7.64 -14.39 7.81
CA TRP A 11 6.79 -15.17 8.73
C TRP A 11 7.59 -15.83 9.86
N SER A 12 8.85 -16.19 9.61
CA SER A 12 9.75 -16.81 10.57
C SER A 12 11.21 -16.50 10.24
N VAL A 13 12.06 -16.58 11.26
CA VAL A 13 13.52 -16.32 11.19
C VAL A 13 14.27 -17.32 12.06
N ALA A 14 15.52 -17.61 11.73
CA ALA A 14 16.43 -18.41 12.53
C ALA A 14 17.36 -17.53 13.40
N PRO A 15 18.07 -18.09 14.39
CA PRO A 15 19.06 -17.35 15.15
C PRO A 15 20.12 -16.74 14.22
N GLY A 16 20.31 -15.42 14.31
CA GLY A 16 21.26 -14.66 13.50
C GLY A 16 20.65 -13.96 12.28
N ASP A 17 19.41 -14.30 11.92
CA ASP A 17 18.67 -13.59 10.86
C ASP A 17 18.12 -12.25 11.37
N GLU A 18 17.79 -11.36 10.42
CA GLU A 18 17.12 -10.08 10.67
C GLU A 18 15.63 -10.17 10.33
N LEU A 19 14.77 -9.74 11.26
CA LEU A 19 13.33 -9.60 11.06
C LEU A 19 12.96 -8.12 11.11
N GLU A 20 12.32 -7.61 10.05
CA GLU A 20 11.87 -6.23 10.01
C GLU A 20 10.40 -6.14 10.42
N VAL A 21 10.10 -5.27 11.38
CA VAL A 21 8.72 -4.92 11.77
C VAL A 21 8.38 -3.54 11.20
N LYS A 22 7.30 -3.47 10.42
CA LYS A 22 6.79 -2.22 9.83
C LYS A 22 5.59 -1.75 10.64
N VAL A 23 5.65 -0.54 11.19
CA VAL A 23 4.58 0.03 12.04
C VAL A 23 4.06 1.34 11.48
N SER A 24 2.74 1.47 11.37
CA SER A 24 2.03 2.70 10.98
C SER A 24 1.11 3.14 12.13
N THR A 25 1.17 4.39 12.54
CA THR A 25 0.30 4.97 13.57
C THR A 25 -0.69 5.96 12.95
N TYR A 26 -1.91 6.01 13.48
CA TYR A 26 -2.96 6.94 13.07
C TYR A 26 -3.33 7.83 14.26
N GLY A 27 -2.56 8.90 14.46
CA GLY A 27 -2.75 9.87 15.54
C GLY A 27 -1.63 9.87 16.60
N PRO A 28 -1.24 8.72 17.19
CA PRO A 28 -0.15 8.70 18.16
C PRO A 28 1.19 9.12 17.55
N SER A 29 1.90 10.02 18.24
CA SER A 29 3.26 10.47 17.91
C SER A 29 4.34 9.49 18.35
N THR A 30 4.01 8.55 19.22
CA THR A 30 4.91 7.48 19.68
C THR A 30 4.16 6.15 19.82
N TYR A 31 4.90 5.05 19.78
CA TYR A 31 4.43 3.71 20.13
C TYR A 31 5.53 2.95 20.88
N ARG A 32 5.14 1.95 21.68
CA ARG A 32 6.07 1.04 22.36
C ARG A 32 6.05 -0.32 21.66
N ALA A 33 7.21 -0.94 21.53
CA ALA A 33 7.34 -2.33 21.09
C ALA A 33 8.10 -3.14 22.14
N ASP A 34 7.57 -4.33 22.45
CA ASP A 34 8.16 -5.31 23.35
C ASP A 34 8.10 -6.69 22.67
N LEU A 35 8.90 -7.65 23.14
CA LEU A 35 8.86 -9.03 22.65
C LEU A 35 8.11 -9.91 23.66
N VAL A 36 7.21 -10.75 23.15
CA VAL A 36 6.47 -11.73 23.96
C VAL A 36 6.53 -13.11 23.33
N ARG A 37 6.56 -14.14 24.17
CA ARG A 37 6.24 -15.51 23.79
C ARG A 37 4.76 -15.76 24.09
N VAL A 38 3.95 -15.84 23.04
CA VAL A 38 2.54 -16.26 23.15
C VAL A 38 2.48 -17.75 23.46
N ILE A 39 1.79 -18.12 24.53
CA ILE A 39 1.61 -19.52 24.98
C ILE A 39 0.18 -19.99 24.72
N CYS A 40 -0.81 -19.14 25.00
CA CYS A 40 -2.21 -19.36 24.64
C CYS A 40 -2.84 -18.02 24.23
N GLY A 41 -3.47 -17.99 23.05
CA GLY A 41 -4.08 -16.79 22.48
C GLY A 41 -5.60 -16.74 22.61
N ASP A 42 -6.23 -17.66 23.35
CA ASP A 42 -7.66 -17.59 23.65
C ASP A 42 -7.89 -16.53 24.73
N ASP A 43 -8.45 -15.39 24.31
CA ASP A 43 -8.73 -14.23 25.13
C ASP A 43 -10.18 -14.17 25.64
N ASP A 44 -10.95 -15.27 25.52
CA ASP A 44 -12.27 -15.38 26.11
C ASP A 44 -12.17 -15.27 27.65
N PRO A 45 -12.81 -14.25 28.27
CA PRO A 45 -12.76 -14.05 29.71
C PRO A 45 -13.30 -15.23 30.53
N ASP A 46 -14.24 -16.01 30.00
CA ASP A 46 -14.85 -17.13 30.72
C ASP A 46 -13.91 -18.34 30.82
N HIS A 47 -12.99 -18.48 29.86
CA HIS A 47 -11.99 -19.54 29.89
C HIS A 47 -10.80 -19.18 30.78
N GLY A 48 -10.37 -17.90 30.77
CA GLY A 48 -9.28 -17.42 31.63
C GLY A 48 -7.92 -18.09 31.35
N ILE A 49 -7.68 -18.53 30.11
CA ILE A 49 -6.49 -19.28 29.71
C ILE A 49 -5.49 -18.49 28.86
N TYR A 50 -5.78 -17.24 28.49
CA TYR A 50 -4.83 -16.37 27.82
C TYR A 50 -3.51 -16.30 28.58
N ARG A 51 -2.39 -16.53 27.89
CA ARG A 51 -1.07 -16.53 28.51
C ARG A 51 0.00 -16.10 27.52
N GLU A 52 0.76 -15.07 27.92
CA GLU A 52 1.98 -14.64 27.28
C GLU A 52 3.10 -14.46 28.31
N GLU A 53 4.34 -14.45 27.84
CA GLU A 53 5.52 -14.22 28.65
C GLU A 53 6.38 -13.14 28.00
N MET A 54 6.68 -12.09 28.76
CA MET A 54 7.59 -11.04 28.33
C MET A 54 9.00 -11.59 28.15
N ILE A 55 9.62 -11.25 27.03
CA ILE A 55 11.00 -11.61 26.73
C ILE A 55 11.80 -10.32 26.62
N ASP A 56 12.87 -10.23 27.41
CA ASP A 56 13.81 -9.12 27.29
C ASP A 56 14.43 -9.14 25.89
N ALA A 57 14.19 -8.07 25.14
CA ALA A 57 14.69 -7.91 23.78
C ALA A 57 15.49 -6.62 23.66
N PRO A 58 16.65 -6.62 22.99
CA PRO A 58 17.46 -5.41 22.82
C PRO A 58 16.75 -4.26 22.10
N PHE A 59 15.73 -4.57 21.30
CA PHE A 59 14.92 -3.57 20.60
C PHE A 59 13.78 -2.99 21.46
N ALA A 60 13.45 -3.58 22.61
CA ALA A 60 12.28 -3.16 23.37
C ALA A 60 12.38 -1.70 23.80
N GLY A 61 11.35 -0.90 23.52
CA GLY A 61 11.42 0.54 23.74
C GLY A 61 10.33 1.35 23.06
N GLU A 62 10.45 2.67 23.16
CA GLU A 62 9.57 3.63 22.49
C GLU A 62 10.15 4.09 21.16
N TYR A 63 9.26 4.24 20.18
CA TYR A 63 9.56 4.63 18.82
C TYR A 63 8.66 5.77 18.38
N ALA A 64 9.16 6.61 17.47
CA ALA A 64 8.35 7.65 16.83
C ALA A 64 7.28 7.01 15.95
N GLY A 65 6.02 7.41 16.17
CA GLY A 65 4.89 7.05 15.33
C GLY A 65 4.89 7.87 14.04
N ARG A 66 4.50 7.23 12.93
CA ARG A 66 4.26 7.89 11.65
C ARG A 66 3.18 7.15 10.87
N THR A 67 2.43 7.88 10.06
CA THR A 67 1.56 7.27 9.04
C THR A 67 2.42 6.77 7.89
N GLN A 68 2.22 5.52 7.47
CA GLN A 68 2.75 4.98 6.23
C GLN A 68 1.59 4.81 5.24
N GLU A 69 1.61 5.57 4.15
CA GLU A 69 0.60 5.45 3.11
C GLU A 69 0.77 4.14 2.33
N MET A 70 -0.36 3.52 1.98
CA MET A 70 -0.39 2.29 1.20
C MET A 70 -1.19 2.55 -0.08
N ALA A 71 -0.51 2.47 -1.22
CA ALA A 71 -1.14 2.48 -2.53
C ALA A 71 -1.80 1.11 -2.78
N ALA A 72 -3.08 0.98 -2.40
CA ALA A 72 -3.84 -0.24 -2.58
C ALA A 72 -4.34 -0.40 -4.02
N GLY A 73 -4.21 -1.61 -4.56
CA GLY A 73 -4.63 -1.94 -5.93
C GLY A 73 -3.52 -2.69 -6.66
N SER A 74 -3.89 -3.74 -7.40
CA SER A 74 -2.93 -4.41 -8.29
C SER A 74 -2.77 -3.59 -9.56
N TYR A 75 -1.54 -3.28 -9.94
CA TYR A 75 -1.22 -2.57 -11.19
C TYR A 75 0.16 -3.00 -11.69
N VAL A 76 0.47 -2.61 -12.93
CA VAL A 76 1.82 -2.74 -13.50
C VAL A 76 2.46 -1.35 -13.51
N ALA A 77 3.63 -1.23 -12.89
CA ALA A 77 4.46 -0.04 -12.97
C ALA A 77 5.57 -0.26 -14.01
N VAL A 78 5.61 0.59 -15.03
CA VAL A 78 6.74 0.63 -15.97
C VAL A 78 7.53 1.92 -15.69
N PRO A 79 8.84 1.84 -15.40
CA PRO A 79 9.65 3.04 -15.21
C PRO A 79 9.55 3.99 -16.40
N ALA A 80 9.51 5.29 -16.10
CA ALA A 80 9.42 6.32 -17.13
C ALA A 80 10.59 6.20 -18.13
N SER A 81 10.31 6.52 -19.40
CA SER A 81 11.31 6.52 -20.46
C SER A 81 11.17 7.78 -21.30
N ASP A 82 12.27 8.47 -21.52
CA ASP A 82 12.33 9.66 -22.38
C ASP A 82 11.79 9.39 -23.80
N ARG A 83 11.82 8.12 -24.25
CA ARG A 83 11.27 7.69 -25.54
C ARG A 83 9.77 7.96 -25.68
N LEU A 84 9.02 7.96 -24.58
CA LEU A 84 7.59 8.29 -24.60
C LEU A 84 7.36 9.80 -24.60
N GLY A 85 8.28 10.58 -24.01
CA GLY A 85 8.20 12.04 -23.93
C GLY A 85 8.47 12.78 -25.25
N THR A 86 9.08 12.12 -26.24
CA THR A 86 9.43 12.72 -27.54
C THR A 86 8.50 12.30 -28.68
N LEU A 87 7.41 11.60 -28.40
CA LEU A 87 6.50 11.10 -29.43
C LEU A 87 5.69 12.25 -30.05
N ALA A 88 5.80 12.40 -31.37
CA ALA A 88 4.96 13.35 -32.13
C ALA A 88 3.56 12.78 -32.43
N SER A 89 3.45 11.45 -32.49
CA SER A 89 2.19 10.72 -32.64
C SER A 89 2.34 9.34 -32.02
N PHE A 90 1.22 8.76 -31.58
CA PHE A 90 1.23 7.46 -30.93
C PHE A 90 -0.15 6.78 -31.04
N THR A 91 -0.18 5.50 -30.71
CA THR A 91 -1.41 4.73 -30.53
C THR A 91 -1.24 3.87 -29.29
N VAL A 92 -2.24 3.88 -28.41
CA VAL A 92 -2.31 2.96 -27.28
C VAL A 92 -3.54 2.10 -27.45
N GLN A 93 -3.36 0.79 -27.33
CA GLN A 93 -4.42 -0.18 -27.47
C GLN A 93 -4.32 -1.19 -26.32
N VAL A 94 -5.48 -1.54 -25.76
CA VAL A 94 -5.60 -2.55 -24.72
C VAL A 94 -6.91 -3.31 -24.91
N TRP A 95 -6.89 -4.61 -24.61
CA TRP A 95 -8.10 -5.43 -24.51
C TRP A 95 -8.49 -5.51 -23.05
N VAL A 96 -9.72 -5.10 -22.72
CA VAL A 96 -10.18 -4.98 -21.33
C VAL A 96 -11.53 -5.66 -21.15
N LEU A 97 -11.71 -6.28 -19.98
CA LEU A 97 -12.99 -6.79 -19.50
C LEU A 97 -13.34 -6.06 -18.19
N PRO A 98 -14.03 -4.90 -18.27
CA PRO A 98 -14.37 -4.14 -17.07
C PRO A 98 -15.45 -4.89 -16.28
N THR A 99 -15.12 -5.32 -15.06
CA THR A 99 -16.06 -6.04 -14.18
C THR A 99 -16.87 -5.10 -13.30
N THR A 100 -16.45 -3.84 -13.15
CA THR A 100 -17.14 -2.82 -12.34
C THR A 100 -17.18 -1.43 -13.00
N PRO A 101 -17.60 -1.30 -14.28
CA PRO A 101 -17.49 -0.03 -15.02
C PRO A 101 -18.21 1.15 -14.38
N ALA A 102 -19.26 0.92 -13.58
CA ALA A 102 -20.00 1.99 -12.90
C ALA A 102 -19.37 2.48 -11.57
N ARG A 103 -18.19 1.97 -11.17
CA ARG A 103 -17.51 2.36 -9.91
C ARG A 103 -16.58 3.56 -10.09
N GLY A 104 -17.08 4.63 -10.71
CA GLY A 104 -16.29 5.85 -10.95
C GLY A 104 -15.13 5.65 -11.92
N GLU A 105 -14.24 6.64 -11.96
CA GLU A 105 -13.09 6.67 -12.87
C GLU A 105 -12.07 5.55 -12.57
N GLN A 106 -11.66 4.81 -13.60
CA GLN A 106 -10.72 3.69 -13.48
C GLN A 106 -9.66 3.73 -14.58
N GLY A 107 -8.40 3.93 -14.21
CA GLY A 107 -7.28 3.92 -15.14
C GLY A 107 -7.04 2.53 -15.76
N LEU A 108 -6.83 2.50 -17.08
CA LEU A 108 -6.46 1.29 -17.82
C LEU A 108 -4.98 1.31 -18.20
N VAL A 109 -4.53 2.40 -18.85
CA VAL A 109 -3.12 2.64 -19.21
C VAL A 109 -2.88 4.15 -19.08
N ALA A 110 -1.91 4.55 -18.28
CA ALA A 110 -1.58 5.95 -18.09
C ALA A 110 -0.08 6.20 -18.15
N HIS A 111 0.29 7.25 -18.87
CA HIS A 111 1.55 7.96 -18.72
C HIS A 111 1.16 9.43 -18.52
N TRP A 112 0.70 9.72 -17.31
CA TRP A 112 0.06 10.96 -16.92
C TRP A 112 0.78 11.54 -15.70
N ASP A 113 1.14 12.81 -15.79
CA ASP A 113 1.59 13.60 -14.66
C ASP A 113 0.45 14.52 -14.21
N GLU A 114 -0.04 14.30 -12.99
CA GLU A 114 -1.17 15.04 -12.44
C GLU A 114 -0.79 16.50 -12.11
N GLU A 115 0.45 16.76 -11.69
CA GLU A 115 0.86 18.12 -11.29
C GLU A 115 1.00 19.05 -12.50
N SER A 116 1.57 18.55 -13.59
CA SER A 116 1.72 19.34 -14.82
C SER A 116 0.56 19.17 -15.81
N GLU A 117 -0.41 18.28 -15.54
CA GLU A 117 -1.49 17.91 -16.47
C GLU A 117 -0.96 17.46 -17.85
N ARG A 118 0.14 16.70 -17.85
CA ARG A 118 0.84 16.26 -19.07
C ARG A 118 0.75 14.78 -19.32
N GLY A 119 0.62 14.43 -20.60
CA GLY A 119 0.72 13.07 -21.11
C GLY A 119 -0.62 12.53 -21.58
N PHE A 120 -0.87 11.25 -21.33
CA PHE A 120 -2.13 10.61 -21.72
C PHE A 120 -2.60 9.54 -20.72
N ALA A 121 -3.90 9.31 -20.68
CA ALA A 121 -4.51 8.21 -19.94
C ALA A 121 -5.70 7.62 -20.71
N LEU A 122 -5.71 6.31 -20.89
CA LEU A 122 -6.90 5.53 -21.24
C LEU A 122 -7.55 5.06 -19.95
N PHE A 123 -8.86 5.30 -19.82
CA PHE A 123 -9.59 5.01 -18.60
C PHE A 123 -11.06 4.70 -18.88
N VAL A 124 -11.75 4.14 -17.90
CA VAL A 124 -13.21 4.08 -17.84
C VAL A 124 -13.68 5.32 -17.08
N ASP A 125 -14.55 6.12 -17.68
CA ASP A 125 -15.06 7.36 -17.07
C ASP A 125 -16.15 7.11 -16.01
N GLY A 126 -16.64 8.18 -15.38
CA GLY A 126 -17.71 8.10 -14.37
C GLY A 126 -19.05 7.56 -14.89
N ASN A 127 -19.26 7.50 -16.21
CA ASN A 127 -20.45 6.90 -16.83
C ASN A 127 -20.24 5.43 -17.22
N GLY A 128 -19.04 4.88 -16.96
CA GLY A 128 -18.67 3.52 -17.36
C GLY A 128 -18.29 3.38 -18.83
N ALA A 129 -18.02 4.49 -19.52
CA ALA A 129 -17.60 4.50 -20.92
C ALA A 129 -16.07 4.54 -21.06
N ALA A 130 -15.55 4.05 -22.19
CA ALA A 130 -14.14 4.20 -22.51
C ALA A 130 -13.82 5.65 -22.85
N ALA A 131 -12.77 6.20 -22.24
CA ALA A 131 -12.35 7.57 -22.40
C ALA A 131 -10.83 7.70 -22.56
N LEU A 132 -10.41 8.82 -23.14
CA LEU A 132 -9.02 9.21 -23.33
C LEU A 132 -8.83 10.62 -22.79
N ARG A 133 -7.80 10.80 -21.95
CA ARG A 133 -7.28 12.09 -21.52
C ARG A 133 -5.94 12.31 -22.23
N VAL A 134 -5.74 13.50 -22.77
CA VAL A 134 -4.45 13.96 -23.32
C VAL A 134 -4.26 15.39 -22.85
N GLY A 135 -3.05 15.72 -22.43
CA GLY A 135 -2.69 17.04 -21.91
C GLY A 135 -1.26 17.39 -22.28
N ASP A 136 -1.04 18.65 -22.63
CA ASP A 136 0.27 19.22 -22.90
C ASP A 136 0.78 20.11 -21.75
N GLY A 137 -0.06 20.30 -20.72
CA GLY A 137 0.21 21.07 -19.52
C GLY A 137 0.01 22.57 -19.67
N THR A 138 -0.82 23.00 -20.63
CA THR A 138 -1.20 24.40 -20.85
C THR A 138 -2.70 24.64 -20.88
#